data_AF-A0A351SH88-F1
#
_entry.id   AF-A0A351SH88-F1
#
_cell.length_a   1.000
_cell.length_b   1.000
_cell.length_c   1.000
_cell.angle_alpha   90.00
_cell.angle_beta   90.00
_cell.angle_gamma   90.00
#
_symmetry.space_group_name_H-M   'P 1'
#
loop_
_entity.id
_entity.type
_entity.pdbx_description
1 polymer ?
#
loop_
_entity_poly.entity_id
_entity_poly.type
_entity_poly.pdbx_seq_one_letter_code
_entity_poly.pdbx_strand_id
1 'polypeptide(L)'
;EFLGNLLATQLPIAATYDEPNNAFYRALLNNRRGRFVDDIISHRDVRKIVKRLLSGKVTQYSPDQAAHKSRAVVVDYFGRSTLTTTATSRLARAGEALV
;
A
#
# COMPACT_ATOMS: atom_id res chain seq x y z
N GLU A 1 -0.93 -8.89 6.54
CA GLU A 1 -2.18 -9.59 6.86
C GLU A 1 -2.48 -9.53 8.37
N PHE A 2 -1.81 -10.28 9.27
CA PHE A 2 -2.19 -10.35 10.70
C PHE A 2 -2.26 -8.99 11.43
N LEU A 3 -1.17 -8.22 11.47
CA LEU A 3 -1.14 -6.92 12.13
C LEU A 3 -2.11 -5.91 11.48
N GLY A 4 -2.18 -5.92 10.14
CA GLY A 4 -3.10 -5.07 9.39
C GLY A 4 -4.57 -5.36 9.73
N ASN A 5 -4.93 -6.63 9.84
CA ASN A 5 -6.28 -7.05 10.19
C ASN A 5 -6.64 -6.67 11.63
N LEU A 6 -5.70 -6.82 12.58
CA LEU A 6 -5.89 -6.39 13.97
C LEU A 6 -6.12 -4.88 14.04
N LEU A 7 -5.24 -4.08 13.42
CA LEU A 7 -5.40 -2.63 13.41
C LEU A 7 -6.71 -2.20 12.75
N ALA A 8 -7.14 -2.91 11.72
CA ALA A 8 -8.38 -2.59 11.01
C ALA A 8 -9.65 -2.87 11.83
N THR A 9 -9.56 -3.63 12.93
CA THR A 9 -10.66 -3.73 13.92
C THR A 9 -10.81 -2.48 14.79
N GLN A 10 -9.77 -1.64 14.87
CA GLN A 10 -9.76 -0.44 15.71
C GLN A 10 -9.76 0.86 14.89
N LEU A 11 -9.28 0.82 13.65
CA LEU A 11 -9.14 1.98 12.77
C LEU A 11 -9.63 1.64 11.35
N PRO A 12 -10.29 2.57 10.65
CA PRO A 12 -10.65 2.37 9.25
C PRO A 12 -9.40 2.48 8.36
N ILE A 13 -8.81 1.33 8.03
CA ILE A 13 -7.59 1.21 7.25
C ILE A 13 -7.91 0.64 5.87
N ALA A 14 -7.48 1.32 4.82
CA ALA A 14 -7.44 0.74 3.48
C ALA A 14 -6.15 -0.07 3.29
N ALA A 15 -6.25 -1.28 2.73
CA ALA A 15 -5.09 -2.03 2.30
C ALA A 15 -4.76 -1.69 0.83
N THR A 16 -3.50 -1.33 0.57
CA THR A 16 -3.01 -1.35 -0.81
C THR A 16 -2.57 -2.75 -1.20
N TYR A 17 -2.77 -3.12 -2.47
CA TYR A 17 -2.32 -4.41 -2.97
C TYR A 17 -1.86 -4.33 -4.42
N ASP A 18 -1.00 -5.28 -4.80
CA ASP A 18 -0.72 -5.57 -6.21
C ASP A 18 -1.73 -6.60 -6.72
N GLU A 19 -2.33 -6.28 -7.86
CA GLU A 19 -3.44 -7.04 -8.40
C GLU A 19 -2.96 -8.34 -9.04
N PRO A 20 -3.38 -9.51 -8.53
CA PRO A 20 -3.03 -10.76 -9.18
C PRO A 20 -3.67 -10.84 -10.56
N ASN A 21 -2.91 -11.35 -11.53
CA ASN A 21 -3.39 -11.55 -12.91
C ASN A 21 -4.53 -12.59 -12.99
N ASN A 22 -4.56 -13.57 -12.07
CA ASN A 22 -5.61 -14.57 -12.03
C ASN A 22 -6.87 -14.00 -11.36
N ALA A 23 -7.98 -13.95 -12.11
CA ALA A 23 -9.23 -13.35 -11.65
C ALA A 23 -9.85 -14.08 -10.44
N PHE A 24 -9.79 -15.41 -10.40
CA PHE A 24 -10.28 -16.19 -9.26
C PHE A 24 -9.48 -15.89 -7.99
N TYR A 25 -8.16 -15.88 -8.11
CA TYR A 25 -7.29 -15.58 -6.97
C TYR A 25 -7.46 -14.15 -6.46
N ARG A 26 -7.62 -13.17 -7.38
CA ARG A 26 -7.97 -11.79 -7.02
C ARG A 26 -9.29 -11.71 -6.25
N ALA A 27 -10.33 -12.38 -6.75
CA ALA A 27 -11.64 -12.41 -6.09
C ALA A 27 -11.57 -13.05 -4.69
N LEU A 28 -10.83 -14.16 -4.55
CA LEU A 28 -10.60 -14.83 -3.28
C LEU A 28 -9.90 -13.92 -2.26
N LEU A 29 -8.80 -13.26 -2.67
CA LEU A 29 -8.08 -12.34 -1.80
C LEU A 29 -8.94 -11.15 -1.38
N ASN A 30 -9.69 -10.56 -2.31
CA ASN A 30 -10.57 -9.43 -2.02
C ASN A 30 -11.70 -9.83 -1.05
N ASN A 31 -12.28 -11.03 -1.19
CA ASN A 31 -13.28 -11.54 -0.26
C ASN A 31 -12.72 -11.75 1.16
N ARG A 32 -11.48 -12.21 1.28
CA ARG A 32 -10.84 -12.44 2.59
C ARG A 32 -10.45 -11.13 3.26
N ARG A 33 -9.79 -10.23 2.52
CA ARG A 33 -9.30 -8.93 3.03
C ARG A 33 -10.43 -7.98 3.39
N GLY A 34 -11.47 -7.92 2.55
CA GLY A 34 -12.61 -7.01 2.75
C GLY A 34 -13.42 -7.28 4.02
N ARG A 35 -13.13 -8.37 4.75
CA ARG A 35 -13.71 -8.63 6.09
C ARG A 35 -13.04 -7.82 7.19
N PHE A 36 -11.83 -7.33 6.95
CA PHE A 36 -11.02 -6.66 7.95
C PHE A 36 -10.81 -5.18 7.63
N VAL A 37 -10.62 -4.83 6.34
CA VAL A 37 -10.36 -3.45 5.90
C VAL A 37 -11.62 -2.75 5.37
N ASP A 38 -11.67 -1.42 5.47
CA ASP A 38 -12.80 -0.63 4.95
C ASP A 38 -12.72 -0.37 3.43
N ASP A 39 -11.54 -0.57 2.84
CA ASP A 39 -11.32 -0.46 1.40
C ASP A 39 -10.10 -1.29 0.96
N ILE A 40 -10.12 -1.75 -0.29
CA ILE A 40 -9.00 -2.41 -0.96
C ILE A 40 -8.65 -1.57 -2.18
N ILE A 41 -7.44 -1.01 -2.19
CA ILE A 41 -7.01 -0.06 -3.21
C ILE A 41 -5.86 -0.66 -4.00
N SER A 42 -6.00 -0.72 -5.33
CA SER A 42 -4.87 -1.09 -6.19
C SER A 42 -3.72 -0.11 -5.98
N HIS A 43 -2.49 -0.60 -5.84
CA HIS A 43 -1.31 0.28 -5.72
C HIS A 43 -1.11 1.19 -6.94
N ARG A 44 -1.75 0.87 -8.08
CA ARG A 44 -1.75 1.67 -9.31
C ARG A 44 -2.73 2.84 -9.24
N ASP A 45 -3.75 2.77 -8.38
CA ASP A 45 -4.73 3.83 -8.19
C ASP A 45 -4.23 4.90 -7.20
N VAL A 46 -3.14 5.56 -7.61
CA VAL A 46 -2.48 6.62 -6.83
C VAL A 46 -3.44 7.75 -6.49
N ARG A 47 -4.37 8.08 -7.40
CA ARG A 47 -5.35 9.15 -7.18
C ARG A 47 -6.28 8.81 -6.01
N LYS A 48 -6.77 7.57 -5.93
CA LYS A 48 -7.63 7.12 -4.82
C LYS A 48 -6.87 7.10 -3.50
N ILE A 49 -5.60 6.66 -3.50
CA ILE A 49 -4.75 6.69 -2.30
C ILE A 49 -4.57 8.14 -1.81
N VAL A 50 -4.15 9.05 -2.68
CA VAL A 50 -3.92 10.46 -2.31
C VAL A 50 -5.21 11.11 -1.81
N LYS A 51 -6.34 10.91 -2.49
CA LYS A 51 -7.65 11.43 -2.05
C LYS A 51 -8.02 10.91 -0.65
N ARG A 52 -7.73 9.65 -0.36
CA ARG A 52 -7.98 9.05 0.96
C ARG A 52 -7.11 9.70 2.03
N LEU A 53 -5.82 9.86 1.78
CA LEU A 53 -4.90 10.51 2.71
C LEU A 53 -5.31 11.96 3.00
N LEU A 54 -5.67 12.74 1.97
CA LEU A 54 -6.19 14.11 2.13
C LEU A 54 -7.48 14.19 2.95
N SER A 55 -8.25 13.10 3.03
CA SER A 55 -9.45 13.02 3.87
C SER A 55 -9.16 12.64 5.34
N GLY A 56 -7.89 12.63 5.74
CA GLY A 56 -7.46 12.24 7.09
C GLY A 56 -7.57 10.73 7.37
N LYS A 57 -7.74 9.90 6.33
CA LYS A 57 -7.90 8.45 6.48
C LYS A 57 -6.58 7.70 6.31
N VAL A 58 -6.46 6.58 7.01
CA VAL A 58 -5.26 5.74 7.01
C VAL A 58 -5.24 4.79 5.81
N THR A 59 -4.04 4.57 5.25
CA THR A 59 -3.78 3.59 4.19
C THR A 59 -2.51 2.80 4.52
N GLN A 60 -2.60 1.47 4.45
CA GLN A 60 -1.45 0.58 4.58
C GLN A 60 -0.74 0.42 3.24
N TYR A 61 0.58 0.66 3.22
CA TYR A 61 1.46 0.48 2.06
C TYR A 61 2.67 -0.36 2.46
N SER A 62 3.09 -1.30 1.60
CA SER A 62 4.25 -2.18 1.82
C SER A 62 5.43 -1.75 0.94
N PRO A 63 6.41 -1.01 1.48
CA PRO A 63 7.51 -0.44 0.69
C PRO A 63 8.67 -1.41 0.41
N ASP A 64 8.67 -2.57 1.03
CA ASP A 64 9.71 -3.60 0.98
C ASP A 64 9.62 -4.50 -0.27
N GLN A 65 8.59 -4.31 -1.10
CA GLN A 65 8.45 -5.02 -2.36
C GLN A 65 9.43 -4.50 -3.42
N ALA A 66 9.84 -5.39 -4.32
CA ALA A 66 10.77 -5.08 -5.41
C ALA A 66 10.29 -3.85 -6.20
N ALA A 67 11.13 -2.81 -6.23
CA ALA A 67 10.75 -1.55 -6.83
C ALA A 67 10.90 -1.58 -8.35
N HIS A 68 9.97 -0.95 -9.06
CA HIS A 68 10.11 -0.76 -10.50
C HIS A 68 11.07 0.41 -10.78
N LYS A 69 12.02 0.21 -11.72
CA LYS A 69 13.11 1.17 -12.02
C LYS A 69 12.65 2.62 -12.21
N SER A 70 11.46 2.83 -12.78
CA SER A 70 10.94 4.17 -13.08
C SER A 70 10.59 5.03 -11.86
N ARG A 71 10.45 4.46 -10.65
CA ARG A 71 10.03 5.20 -9.45
C ARG A 71 10.81 4.80 -8.19
N ALA A 72 12.03 4.33 -8.40
CA ALA A 72 12.90 3.82 -7.36
C ALA A 72 14.23 4.56 -7.33
N VAL A 73 14.86 4.53 -6.16
CA VAL A 73 16.21 5.05 -5.94
C VAL A 73 17.10 3.91 -5.47
N VAL A 74 18.38 4.00 -5.78
CA VAL A 74 19.37 3.05 -5.26
C VAL A 74 19.76 3.51 -3.86
N VAL A 75 19.61 2.62 -2.88
CA VAL A 75 19.99 2.87 -1.47
C VAL A 75 20.82 1.71 -0.97
N ASP A 76 21.57 1.94 0.10
CA ASP A 76 22.16 0.85 0.86
C ASP A 76 21.07 0.14 1.69
N TYR A 77 20.95 -1.17 1.49
CA TYR A 77 20.07 -2.02 2.29
C TYR A 77 20.83 -3.27 2.70
N PHE A 78 21.16 -3.37 3.99
CA PHE A 78 22.03 -4.40 4.55
C PHE A 78 23.40 -4.50 3.86
N GLY A 79 24.03 -3.35 3.54
CA GLY A 79 25.34 -3.31 2.88
C GLY A 79 25.29 -3.70 1.39
N ARG A 80 24.09 -3.80 0.80
CA ARG A 80 23.90 -4.09 -0.61
C ARG A 80 23.15 -2.96 -1.29
N SER A 81 23.70 -2.52 -2.42
CA SER A 81 23.06 -1.59 -3.34
C SER A 81 21.73 -2.18 -3.83
N THR A 82 20.62 -1.58 -3.40
CA THR A 82 19.27 -2.12 -3.60
C THR A 82 18.38 -1.04 -4.20
N LEU A 83 17.58 -1.45 -5.18
CA LEU A 83 16.58 -0.59 -5.82
C LEU A 83 15.34 -0.51 -4.92
N THR A 84 15.11 0.64 -4.30
CA THR A 84 14.08 0.86 -3.29
C THR A 84 13.03 1.86 -3.74
N THR A 85 11.76 1.57 -3.46
CA THR A 85 10.63 2.41 -3.89
C THR A 85 10.62 3.76 -3.18
N THR A 86 10.25 4.81 -3.89
CA THR A 86 9.99 6.15 -3.30
C THR A 86 8.50 6.39 -3.02
N ALA A 87 7.66 5.38 -3.22
CA ALA A 87 6.21 5.54 -3.18
C ALA A 87 5.69 6.04 -1.83
N THR A 88 6.18 5.51 -0.70
CA THR A 88 5.72 5.94 0.64
C THR A 88 5.89 7.45 0.84
N SER A 89 7.11 7.98 0.62
CA SER A 89 7.39 9.40 0.82
C SER A 89 6.64 10.29 -0.18
N ARG A 90 6.46 9.82 -1.42
CA ARG A 90 5.70 10.55 -2.44
C ARG A 90 4.20 10.59 -2.14
N LEU A 91 3.62 9.47 -1.71
CA LEU A 91 2.20 9.37 -1.34
C LEU A 91 1.92 10.21 -0.10
N ALA A 92 2.76 10.12 0.92
CA ALA A 92 2.62 10.90 2.14
C ALA A 92 2.69 12.41 1.86
N ARG A 93 3.68 12.85 1.06
CA ARG A 93 3.78 14.27 0.66
C ARG A 93 2.57 14.73 -0.14
N ALA A 94 2.13 13.95 -1.12
CA ALA A 94 0.98 14.32 -1.95
C ALA A 94 -0.35 14.29 -1.19
N GLY A 95 -0.45 13.45 -0.16
CA GLY A 95 -1.63 13.29 0.68
C GLY A 95 -1.59 14.06 1.99
N GLU A 96 -0.57 14.90 2.22
CA GLU A 96 -0.33 15.63 3.47
C GLU A 96 -0.40 14.75 4.71
N ALA A 97 0.09 13.52 4.59
CA ALA A 97 0.00 12.49 5.61
C ALA A 97 1.32 12.27 6.36
N LEU A 98 1.19 11.79 7.60
CA LEU A 98 2.31 11.26 8.39
C LEU A 98 2.66 9.83 7.93
N VAL A 99 3.93 9.47 8.09
CA VAL A 99 4.49 8.13 7.82
C VAL A 99 4.94 7.48 9.11
#